data_AF-A0A8T3TI32-F1
#
_entry.id   AF-A0A8T3TI32-F1
#
_cell.length_a   1.000
_cell.length_b   1.000
_cell.length_c   1.000
_cell.angle_alpha   90.00
_cell.angle_beta   90.00
_cell.angle_gamma   90.00
#
_symmetry.space_group_name_H-M   'P 1'
#
loop_
_entity.id
_entity.type
_entity.pdbx_description
1 polymer ?
#
loop_
_entity_poly.entity_id
_entity_poly.type
_entity_poly.pdbx_seq_one_letter_code
_entity_poly.pdbx_strand_id
1 'polypeptide(L)'
;VEALTGPQDDVEAMVEEFRARRELIVHGLDAIPGIRCLKPHGAFYVFPNVSGTGMTGPQMADRLLSEAGVACLAGTAFGQVGRDHLRVSYANSRENIGRALERIAQVVAGGRVSIAAATPRG
;
A
#
# COMPACT_ATOMS: atom_id res chain seq x y z
N VAL A 1 -26.93 18.85 12.82
CA VAL A 1 -26.82 17.77 13.84
C VAL A 1 -27.36 16.43 13.29
N GLU A 2 -27.50 16.24 11.96
CA GLU A 2 -28.04 14.99 11.39
C GLU A 2 -27.04 13.82 11.30
N ALA A 3 -25.74 14.05 11.52
CA ALA A 3 -24.71 13.01 11.42
C ALA A 3 -24.71 11.99 12.60
N LEU A 4 -25.56 12.18 13.61
CA LEU A 4 -25.57 11.36 14.83
C LEU A 4 -26.78 10.43 14.97
N THR A 5 -27.80 10.56 14.11
CA THR A 5 -29.10 9.86 14.28
C THR A 5 -29.61 9.18 13.00
N GLY A 6 -28.79 9.08 11.95
CA GLY A 6 -29.11 8.32 10.74
C GLY A 6 -28.88 6.80 10.92
N PRO A 7 -29.37 5.95 9.99
CA PRO A 7 -29.17 4.50 10.03
C PRO A 7 -27.67 4.16 10.20
N GLN A 8 -27.32 3.42 11.26
CA GLN A 8 -25.92 3.06 11.54
C GLN A 8 -25.40 1.93 10.65
N ASP A 9 -26.28 1.26 9.90
CA ASP A 9 -25.93 0.19 8.96
C ASP A 9 -24.94 0.67 7.87
N ASP A 10 -25.08 1.93 7.42
CA ASP A 10 -24.18 2.53 6.44
C ASP A 10 -22.78 2.80 7.01
N VAL A 11 -22.68 3.05 8.32
CA VAL A 11 -21.40 3.30 9.01
C VAL A 11 -20.64 2.00 9.18
N GLU A 12 -21.29 0.90 9.56
CA GLU A 12 -20.66 -0.42 9.67
C GLU A 12 -20.17 -0.93 8.32
N ALA A 13 -20.99 -0.80 7.27
CA ALA A 13 -20.59 -1.15 5.90
C ALA A 13 -19.36 -0.33 5.44
N MET A 14 -19.32 0.96 5.77
CA MET A 14 -18.18 1.82 5.45
C MET A 14 -16.91 1.41 6.23
N VAL A 15 -17.03 1.07 7.50
CA VAL A 15 -15.89 0.59 8.32
C VAL A 15 -15.34 -0.73 7.78
N GLU A 16 -16.20 -1.68 7.40
CA GLU A 16 -15.81 -2.96 6.81
C GLU A 16 -15.14 -2.78 5.43
N GLU A 17 -15.64 -1.86 4.61
CA GLU A 17 -15.01 -1.50 3.34
C GLU A 17 -13.59 -0.95 3.54
N PHE A 18 -13.40 -0.05 4.51
CA PHE A 18 -12.06 0.49 4.82
C PHE A 18 -11.14 -0.57 5.42
N ARG A 19 -11.66 -1.48 6.24
CA ARG A 19 -10.91 -2.65 6.73
C ARG A 19 -10.46 -3.52 5.55
N ALA A 20 -11.36 -3.86 4.64
CA ALA A 20 -11.04 -4.66 3.46
C ALA A 20 -9.96 -4.02 2.59
N ARG A 21 -10.03 -2.70 2.35
CA ARG A 21 -8.99 -1.95 1.61
C ARG A 21 -7.65 -1.98 2.33
N ARG A 22 -7.66 -1.83 3.66
CA ARG A 22 -6.44 -1.90 4.48
C ARG A 22 -5.81 -3.29 4.42
N GLU A 23 -6.60 -4.36 4.57
CA GLU A 23 -6.06 -5.73 4.46
C GLU A 23 -5.49 -5.97 3.05
N LEU A 24 -6.19 -5.51 2.00
CA LEU A 24 -5.74 -5.66 0.62
C LEU A 24 -4.39 -5.00 0.37
N ILE A 25 -4.22 -3.72 0.75
CA ILE A 25 -2.95 -3.00 0.52
C ILE A 25 -1.82 -3.58 1.39
N VAL A 26 -2.10 -3.94 2.65
CA VAL A 26 -1.08 -4.48 3.57
C VAL A 26 -0.60 -5.84 3.09
N HIS A 27 -1.51 -6.78 2.85
CA HIS A 27 -1.15 -8.12 2.36
C HIS A 27 -0.52 -8.06 0.97
N GLY A 28 -1.03 -7.20 0.08
CA GLY A 28 -0.48 -7.04 -1.26
C GLY A 28 0.97 -6.53 -1.24
N LEU A 29 1.27 -5.54 -0.40
CA LEU A 29 2.63 -5.02 -0.27
C LEU A 29 3.56 -6.03 0.43
N ASP A 30 3.08 -6.71 1.46
CA ASP A 30 3.88 -7.70 2.21
C ASP A 30 4.16 -8.98 1.40
N ALA A 31 3.33 -9.28 0.40
CA ALA A 31 3.57 -10.38 -0.54
C ALA A 31 4.71 -10.09 -1.54
N ILE A 32 5.11 -8.83 -1.73
CA ILE A 32 6.15 -8.45 -2.68
C ILE A 32 7.53 -8.68 -2.03
N PRO A 33 8.41 -9.50 -2.63
CA PRO A 33 9.73 -9.76 -2.07
C PRO A 33 10.53 -8.48 -1.83
N GLY A 34 11.04 -8.33 -0.61
CA GLY A 34 11.84 -7.17 -0.21
C GLY A 34 11.03 -5.97 0.30
N ILE A 35 9.69 -6.02 0.24
CA ILE A 35 8.80 -5.04 0.88
C ILE A 35 8.25 -5.65 2.17
N ARG A 36 8.20 -4.86 3.25
CA ARG A 36 7.46 -5.22 4.48
C ARG A 36 6.48 -4.13 4.84
N CYS A 37 5.22 -4.49 5.07
CA CYS A 37 4.19 -3.53 5.40
C CYS A 37 3.55 -3.85 6.76
N LEU A 38 3.79 -3.00 7.75
CA LEU A 38 3.11 -3.12 9.04
C LEU A 38 1.67 -2.63 8.92
N LYS A 39 0.75 -3.34 9.57
CA LYS A 39 -0.68 -3.00 9.60
C LYS A 39 -0.89 -1.73 10.44
N PRO A 40 -1.45 -0.64 9.87
CA PRO A 40 -1.70 0.58 10.62
C PRO A 40 -2.92 0.43 11.53
N HIS A 41 -2.83 0.98 12.74
CA HIS A 41 -3.90 0.93 13.73
C HIS A 41 -5.04 1.95 13.49
N GLY A 42 -4.84 3.00 12.68
CA GLY A 42 -5.88 4.03 12.54
C GLY A 42 -5.66 5.16 11.52
N ALA A 43 -5.07 4.89 10.35
CA ALA A 43 -4.88 5.93 9.32
C ALA A 43 -5.08 5.40 7.90
N PHE A 44 -5.56 6.24 6.97
CA PHE A 44 -5.73 5.94 5.54
C PHE A 44 -4.41 5.76 4.76
N TYR A 45 -3.29 5.63 5.48
CA TYR A 45 -1.95 5.49 4.94
C TYR A 45 -1.27 4.25 5.49
N VAL A 46 -0.46 3.61 4.65
CA VAL A 46 0.49 2.58 5.05
C VAL A 46 1.92 3.06 4.82
N PHE A 47 2.82 2.54 5.63
CA PHE A 47 4.24 2.89 5.59
C PHE A 47 5.11 1.65 5.31
N PRO A 48 5.09 1.12 4.06
CA PRO A 48 5.90 -0.03 3.73
C PRO A 48 7.39 0.31 3.76
N ASN A 49 8.17 -0.58 4.35
CA ASN A 49 9.62 -0.58 4.27
C ASN A 49 10.06 -1.29 2.98
N VAL A 50 10.93 -0.65 2.20
CA VAL A 50 11.42 -1.17 0.92
C VAL A 50 12.91 -1.51 0.95
N SER A 51 13.56 -1.45 2.11
CA SER A 51 15.02 -1.68 2.21
C SER A 51 15.44 -3.07 1.70
N GLY A 52 14.56 -4.07 1.81
CA GLY A 52 14.80 -5.42 1.30
C GLY A 52 14.83 -5.52 -0.22
N THR A 53 14.39 -4.50 -0.97
CA THR A 53 14.51 -4.45 -2.43
C THR A 53 15.85 -3.87 -2.89
N GLY A 54 16.72 -3.43 -1.97
CA GLY A 54 17.96 -2.73 -2.28
C GLY A 54 17.78 -1.29 -2.78
N MET A 55 16.55 -0.75 -2.71
CA MET A 55 16.22 0.63 -3.09
C MET A 55 15.83 1.45 -1.85
N THR A 56 16.18 2.73 -1.85
CA THR A 56 15.66 3.70 -0.87
C THR A 56 14.23 4.10 -1.22
N GLY A 57 13.48 4.65 -0.25
CA GLY A 57 12.14 5.19 -0.46
C GLY A 57 12.05 6.19 -1.63
N PRO A 58 12.94 7.20 -1.73
CA PRO A 58 12.97 8.11 -2.87
C PRO A 58 13.20 7.40 -4.22
N GLN A 59 14.14 6.46 -4.29
CA GLN A 59 14.40 5.70 -5.52
C GLN A 59 13.19 4.87 -5.94
N MET A 60 12.55 4.20 -4.99
CA MET A 60 11.34 3.43 -5.25
C MET A 60 10.20 4.33 -5.70
N ALA A 61 9.98 5.48 -5.04
CA ALA A 61 8.92 6.41 -5.41
C ALA A 61 9.10 6.96 -6.85
N ASP A 62 10.32 7.34 -7.21
CA ASP A 62 10.66 7.83 -8.54
C ASP A 62 10.47 6.75 -9.61
N ARG A 63 10.90 5.51 -9.30
CA ARG A 63 10.76 4.37 -10.20
C ARG A 63 9.30 3.96 -10.41
N LEU A 64 8.51 3.94 -9.34
CA LEU A 64 7.07 3.67 -9.42
C LEU A 64 6.33 4.72 -10.25
N LEU A 65 6.72 5.99 -10.13
CA LEU A 65 6.12 7.06 -10.92
C LEU A 65 6.51 6.96 -12.40
N SER A 66 7.80 6.76 -12.69
CA SER A 66 8.33 6.75 -14.05
C SER A 66 7.99 5.48 -14.84
N GLU A 67 8.07 4.30 -14.22
CA GLU A 67 7.85 3.01 -14.90
C GLU A 67 6.40 2.54 -14.85
N ALA A 68 5.67 2.87 -13.78
CA ALA A 68 4.35 2.33 -13.49
C ALA A 68 3.23 3.38 -13.39
N GLY A 69 3.57 4.67 -13.40
CA GLY A 69 2.60 5.76 -13.18
C GLY A 69 1.94 5.70 -11.79
N VAL A 70 2.61 5.10 -10.80
CA VAL A 70 2.12 4.98 -9.42
C VAL A 70 2.79 6.04 -8.56
N ALA A 71 2.02 7.05 -8.17
CA ALA A 71 2.52 8.12 -7.29
C ALA A 71 2.53 7.67 -5.82
N CYS A 72 3.70 7.70 -5.20
CA CYS A 72 3.92 7.43 -3.78
C CYS A 72 4.79 8.53 -3.18
N LEU A 73 4.69 8.74 -1.87
CA LEU A 73 5.55 9.71 -1.18
C LEU A 73 6.70 9.00 -0.49
N ALA A 74 7.91 9.50 -0.64
CA ALA A 74 9.04 9.01 0.13
C ALA A 74 8.87 9.37 1.62
N GLY A 75 9.16 8.41 2.50
CA GLY A 75 9.10 8.57 3.95
C GLY A 75 10.13 9.54 4.50
N THR A 76 11.06 10.03 3.67
CA THR A 76 12.04 11.07 4.02
C THR A 76 11.41 12.36 4.52
N ALA A 77 10.12 12.59 4.22
CA ALA A 77 9.31 13.67 4.80
C ALA A 77 9.12 13.55 6.34
N PHE A 78 9.40 12.38 6.93
CA PHE A 78 9.30 12.11 8.37
C PHE A 78 10.68 11.97 9.05
N GLY A 79 11.76 12.39 8.39
CA GLY A 79 13.14 12.34 8.90
C GLY A 79 13.97 11.15 8.38
N GLN A 80 15.23 11.04 8.82
CA GLN A 80 16.18 10.01 8.36
C GLN A 80 15.69 8.58 8.59
N VAL A 81 14.86 8.35 9.60
CA VAL A 81 14.24 7.05 9.92
C VAL A 81 13.28 6.58 8.81
N GLY A 82 12.74 7.51 8.02
CA GLY A 82 11.84 7.24 6.89
C GLY A 82 12.54 7.07 5.54
N ARG A 83 13.88 7.06 5.49
CA ARG A 83 14.65 6.96 4.23
C ARG A 83 14.25 5.76 3.38
N ASP A 84 13.99 4.63 4.02
CA ASP A 84 13.68 3.36 3.35
C ASP A 84 12.18 3.03 3.39
N HIS A 85 11.34 4.02 3.70
CA HIS A 85 9.90 3.86 3.75
C HIS A 85 9.22 4.65 2.64
N LEU A 86 8.05 4.19 2.22
CA LEU A 86 7.09 4.97 1.44
C LEU A 86 5.90 5.33 2.30
N ARG A 87 5.14 6.34 1.89
CA ARG A 87 3.79 6.62 2.36
C ARG A 87 2.84 6.38 1.20
N VAL A 88 1.99 5.36 1.33
CA VAL A 88 0.99 4.99 0.33
C VAL A 88 -0.39 5.25 0.89
N SER A 89 -1.22 5.98 0.14
CA SER A 89 -2.63 6.18 0.47
C SER A 89 -3.46 5.04 -0.11
N TYR A 90 -4.32 4.42 0.70
CA TYR A 90 -5.28 3.41 0.26
C TYR A 90 -6.72 3.94 0.30
N ALA A 91 -6.90 5.26 0.36
CA ALA A 91 -8.19 5.93 0.21
C ALA A 91 -8.66 5.95 -1.27
N ASN A 92 -8.67 4.80 -1.92
CA ASN A 92 -9.07 4.62 -3.32
C ASN A 92 -9.91 3.34 -3.48
N SER A 93 -10.47 3.09 -4.67
CA SER A 93 -11.23 1.87 -4.94
C SER A 93 -10.34 0.61 -4.80
N ARG A 94 -10.94 -0.52 -4.41
CA ARG A 94 -10.23 -1.81 -4.29
C ARG A 94 -9.56 -2.21 -5.61
N GLU A 95 -10.21 -1.92 -6.73
CA GLU A 95 -9.66 -2.15 -8.08
C GLU A 95 -8.39 -1.32 -8.32
N ASN A 96 -8.40 -0.02 -7.98
CA ASN A 96 -7.22 0.83 -8.12
C ASN A 96 -6.08 0.37 -7.21
N ILE A 97 -6.40 -0.06 -5.99
CA ILE A 97 -5.42 -0.63 -5.06
C ILE A 97 -4.80 -1.90 -5.66
N GLY A 98 -5.62 -2.81 -6.18
CA GLY A 98 -5.15 -4.02 -6.86
C GLY A 98 -4.21 -3.71 -8.02
N ARG A 99 -4.62 -2.84 -8.94
CA ARG A 99 -3.78 -2.43 -10.08
C ARG A 99 -2.47 -1.77 -9.65
N ALA A 100 -2.49 -0.96 -8.59
CA ALA A 100 -1.29 -0.36 -8.05
C ALA A 100 -0.32 -1.42 -7.49
N LEU A 101 -0.84 -2.40 -6.73
CA LEU A 101 -0.05 -3.51 -6.19
C LEU A 101 0.60 -4.34 -7.29
N GLU A 102 -0.14 -4.67 -8.35
CA GLU A 102 0.39 -5.40 -9.51
C GLU A 102 1.56 -4.66 -10.16
N ARG A 103 1.39 -3.35 -10.37
CA ARG A 103 2.43 -2.50 -10.97
C ARG A 103 3.65 -2.38 -10.06
N ILE A 104 3.45 -2.22 -8.75
CA ILE A 104 4.56 -2.17 -7.78
C ILE A 104 5.34 -3.49 -7.83
N ALA A 105 4.65 -4.64 -7.82
CA ALA A 105 5.28 -5.94 -7.91
C ALA A 105 6.12 -6.10 -9.19
N GLN A 106 5.60 -5.64 -10.34
CA GLN A 106 6.32 -5.66 -11.61
C GLN A 106 7.60 -4.82 -11.61
N VAL A 107 7.55 -3.62 -11.02
CA VAL A 107 8.72 -2.74 -10.87
C VAL A 107 9.77 -3.36 -9.95
N VAL A 108 9.36 -3.90 -8.81
CA VAL A 108 10.29 -4.55 -7.86
C VAL A 108 10.96 -5.77 -8.48
N ALA A 109 10.22 -6.56 -9.25
CA ALA A 109 10.75 -7.76 -9.88
C ALA A 109 11.66 -7.51 -11.09
N GLY A 110 11.86 -6.25 -11.51
CA GLY A 110 12.76 -5.91 -12.63
C GLY A 110 12.17 -6.14 -14.02
N GLY A 111 10.83 -6.22 -14.14
CA GLY A 111 10.13 -6.35 -15.42
C GLY A 111 9.73 -7.81 -15.75
N ARG A 112 8.40 -8.01 -15.89
CA ARG A 112 7.66 -9.25 -16.18
C ARG A 112 7.73 -10.34 -15.10
N VAL A 113 7.04 -10.12 -13.99
CA VAL A 113 6.55 -11.24 -13.16
C VAL A 113 5.04 -11.37 -13.28
N SER A 114 4.60 -12.55 -13.72
CA SER A 114 3.25 -13.03 -13.53
C SER A 114 3.08 -13.33 -12.04
N ILE A 115 2.26 -12.54 -11.36
CA ILE A 115 1.87 -12.79 -9.96
C ILE A 115 1.01 -14.05 -9.92
N ALA A 116 1.64 -15.20 -9.66
CA ALA A 116 0.94 -16.38 -9.21
C ALA A 116 0.38 -16.10 -7.80
N ALA A 117 -0.89 -16.44 -7.61
CA ALA A 117 -1.70 -16.14 -6.43
C ALA A 117 -0.95 -16.34 -5.10
N ALA A 118 -1.01 -15.32 -4.25
CA ALA A 118 -0.46 -15.31 -2.90
C ALA A 118 -0.87 -16.58 -2.13
N THR A 119 0.12 -17.43 -1.82
CA THR A 119 -0.06 -18.51 -0.86
C THR A 119 0.21 -17.95 0.54
N PRO A 120 -0.68 -18.14 1.52
CA PRO A 120 -0.45 -17.69 2.89
C PRO A 120 0.72 -18.48 3.50
N ARG A 121 1.72 -17.78 4.05
CA ARG A 121 2.75 -18.41 4.87
C ARG A 121 2.11 -18.82 6.19
N GLY A 122 2.15 -20.12 6.48
CA GLY A 122 1.78 -20.69 7.79
C GLY A 122 2.88 -20.53 8.82
#